data_AF-A0A5C0VDT0-F1
#
_entry.id   AF-A0A5C0VDT0-F1
#
_cell.length_a   1.000
_cell.length_b   1.000
_cell.length_c   1.000
_cell.angle_alpha   90.00
_cell.angle_beta   90.00
_cell.angle_gamma   90.00
#
_symmetry.space_group_name_H-M   'P 1'
#
loop_
_entity.id
_entity.type
_entity.pdbx_description
1 polymer ?
#
loop_
_entity_poly.entity_id
_entity_poly.type
_entity_poly.pdbx_seq_one_letter_code
_entity_poly.pdbx_strand_id
1 'polypeptide(L)'
;MAVDYKSTVTLFFKAENQLIKHRILQKEIFNDPIEIFENKLSVIKKEAPLILINTKMYEKHLIMMLSDSSLKRDQETNTDIIFILYHLCYNDYIKSLRSIFEIYKSKKIPFDDFSFAVYQDCFFSCQLVQNYHDEELKKLYKEVLIFISGKRDRKYIILKENLIGVLNGQAWEICKKDIKIQPPIIGSCNSK
;
A
#
# COMPACT_ATOMS: atom_id res chain seq x y z
N MET A 1 -11.62 22.91 -1.00
CA MET A 1 -12.80 22.14 -0.54
C MET A 1 -12.31 21.04 0.37
N ALA A 2 -12.95 20.80 1.52
CA ALA A 2 -12.67 19.62 2.34
C ALA A 2 -13.47 18.44 1.76
N VAL A 3 -12.84 17.30 1.54
CA VAL A 3 -13.57 16.05 1.21
C VAL A 3 -14.11 15.48 2.52
N ASP A 4 -15.37 15.09 2.54
CA ASP A 4 -15.95 14.36 3.66
C ASP A 4 -15.78 12.85 3.51
N TYR A 5 -15.89 12.14 4.63
CA TYR A 5 -15.67 10.70 4.68
C TYR A 5 -16.63 9.92 3.76
N LYS A 6 -17.90 10.30 3.71
CA LYS A 6 -18.93 9.60 2.92
C LYS A 6 -18.67 9.75 1.42
N SER A 7 -18.21 10.92 1.00
CA SER A 7 -17.81 11.16 -0.40
C SER A 7 -16.60 10.31 -0.79
N THR A 8 -15.59 10.19 0.07
CA THR A 8 -14.44 9.29 -0.18
C THR A 8 -14.88 7.84 -0.31
N VAL A 9 -15.69 7.36 0.63
CA VAL A 9 -16.24 5.99 0.62
C VAL A 9 -16.98 5.74 -0.69
N THR A 10 -17.89 6.64 -1.08
CA THR A 10 -18.68 6.52 -2.31
C THR A 10 -17.78 6.44 -3.55
N LEU A 11 -16.77 7.32 -3.62
CA LEU A 11 -15.84 7.36 -4.74
C LEU A 11 -14.99 6.07 -4.83
N PHE A 12 -14.45 5.61 -3.70
CA PHE A 12 -13.67 4.38 -3.63
C PHE A 12 -14.50 3.16 -4.05
N PHE A 13 -15.69 2.98 -3.48
CA PHE A 13 -16.55 1.83 -3.78
C PHE A 13 -17.02 1.81 -5.23
N LYS A 14 -17.07 2.96 -5.92
CA LYS A 14 -17.34 2.98 -7.37
C LYS A 14 -16.26 2.22 -8.15
N ALA A 15 -14.99 2.44 -7.83
CA ALA A 15 -13.88 1.72 -8.46
C ALA A 15 -13.78 0.28 -7.96
N GLU A 16 -13.90 0.08 -6.65
CA GLU A 16 -13.79 -1.26 -6.04
C GLU A 16 -14.86 -2.22 -6.57
N ASN A 17 -16.10 -1.77 -6.75
CA ASN A 17 -17.15 -2.62 -7.33
C ASN A 17 -16.80 -3.14 -8.74
N GLN A 18 -16.01 -2.39 -9.52
CA GLN A 18 -15.52 -2.88 -10.81
C GLN A 18 -14.33 -3.83 -10.63
N LEU A 19 -13.43 -3.56 -9.67
CA LEU A 19 -12.34 -4.48 -9.32
C LEU A 19 -12.87 -5.84 -8.86
N ILE A 20 -13.91 -5.85 -8.01
CA ILE A 20 -14.55 -7.08 -7.53
C ILE A 20 -15.13 -7.88 -8.71
N LYS A 21 -15.83 -7.21 -9.64
CA LYS A 21 -16.34 -7.88 -10.86
C LYS A 21 -15.21 -8.48 -11.68
N HIS A 22 -14.12 -7.75 -11.85
CA HIS A 22 -12.95 -8.23 -12.60
C HIS A 22 -12.31 -9.45 -11.93
N ARG A 23 -12.11 -9.42 -10.61
CA ARG A 23 -11.60 -10.57 -9.83
C ARG A 23 -12.48 -11.80 -9.99
N ILE A 24 -13.80 -11.64 -9.90
CA ILE A 24 -14.75 -12.77 -10.05
C ILE A 24 -14.61 -13.40 -11.44
N LEU A 25 -14.46 -12.59 -12.49
CA LEU A 25 -14.30 -13.07 -13.86
C LEU A 25 -12.93 -13.74 -14.12
N GLN A 26 -11.91 -13.41 -13.34
CA GLN A 26 -10.53 -13.87 -13.52
C GLN A 26 -10.08 -14.98 -12.56
N LYS A 27 -10.98 -15.51 -11.71
CA LYS A 27 -10.64 -16.51 -10.66
C LYS A 27 -9.94 -17.79 -11.15
N GLU A 28 -9.91 -18.05 -12.45
CA GLU A 28 -9.30 -19.24 -13.06
C GLU A 28 -8.06 -18.95 -13.92
N ILE A 29 -7.61 -17.69 -14.00
CA ILE A 29 -6.48 -17.28 -14.84
C ILE A 29 -5.29 -16.90 -13.95
N PHE A 30 -4.15 -17.54 -14.18
CA PHE A 30 -2.89 -17.10 -13.57
C PHE A 30 -2.45 -15.80 -14.25
N ASN A 31 -2.71 -14.67 -13.59
CA ASN A 31 -2.34 -13.36 -14.12
C ASN A 31 -0.96 -12.96 -13.60
N ASP A 32 -0.14 -12.39 -14.49
CA ASP A 32 1.13 -11.76 -14.13
C ASP A 32 0.88 -10.66 -13.08
N PRO A 33 1.65 -10.60 -11.97
CA PRO A 33 1.54 -9.52 -10.98
C PRO A 33 1.57 -8.09 -11.57
N ILE A 34 2.29 -7.88 -12.67
CA ILE A 34 2.33 -6.61 -13.39
C ILE A 34 0.98 -6.33 -14.04
N GLU A 35 0.40 -7.32 -14.71
CA GLU A 35 -0.92 -7.19 -15.34
C GLU A 35 -2.02 -6.93 -14.30
N ILE A 36 -1.95 -7.58 -13.14
CA ILE A 36 -2.87 -7.31 -12.02
C ILE A 36 -2.77 -5.85 -11.58
N PHE A 37 -1.55 -5.31 -11.47
CA PHE A 37 -1.31 -3.92 -11.12
C PHE A 37 -1.85 -2.95 -12.16
N GLU A 38 -1.54 -3.17 -13.44
CA GLU A 38 -1.98 -2.32 -14.55
C GLU A 38 -3.49 -2.31 -14.67
N ASN A 39 -4.14 -3.47 -14.53
CA ASN A 39 -5.59 -3.59 -14.51
C ASN A 39 -6.20 -2.82 -13.33
N LYS A 40 -5.64 -2.98 -12.12
CA LYS A 40 -6.10 -2.24 -10.94
C LYS A 40 -5.99 -0.73 -11.15
N LEU A 41 -4.84 -0.26 -11.64
CA LEU A 41 -4.59 1.13 -11.93
C LEU A 41 -5.55 1.67 -13.00
N SER A 42 -5.79 0.91 -14.07
CA SER A 42 -6.69 1.26 -15.17
C SER A 42 -8.13 1.44 -14.68
N VAL A 43 -8.63 0.49 -13.88
CA VAL A 43 -9.99 0.56 -13.32
C VAL A 43 -10.14 1.77 -12.41
N ILE A 44 -9.20 2.02 -11.50
CA ILE A 44 -9.29 3.17 -10.59
C ILE A 44 -9.18 4.49 -11.37
N LYS A 45 -8.28 4.59 -12.36
CA LYS A 45 -8.19 5.76 -13.25
C LYS A 45 -9.51 6.05 -13.97
N LYS A 46 -10.23 5.01 -14.40
CA LYS A 46 -11.50 5.17 -15.10
C LYS A 46 -12.63 5.57 -14.16
N GLU A 47 -12.76 4.87 -13.04
CA GLU A 47 -13.95 4.96 -12.18
C GLU A 47 -13.84 6.05 -11.11
N ALA A 48 -12.64 6.25 -10.57
CA ALA A 48 -12.33 7.16 -9.48
C ALA A 48 -11.03 7.96 -9.71
N PRO A 49 -10.84 8.63 -10.88
CA PRO A 49 -9.57 9.31 -11.22
C PRO A 49 -9.11 10.31 -10.15
N LEU A 50 -10.06 11.01 -9.52
CA LEU A 50 -9.77 12.02 -8.51
C LEU A 50 -9.01 11.46 -7.30
N ILE A 51 -9.23 10.19 -6.94
CA ILE A 51 -8.56 9.56 -5.79
C ILE A 51 -7.08 9.30 -6.05
N LEU A 52 -6.68 9.17 -7.32
CA LEU A 52 -5.28 9.00 -7.73
C LEU A 52 -4.62 10.34 -8.05
N ILE A 53 -5.37 11.29 -8.64
CA ILE A 53 -4.86 12.63 -8.98
C ILE A 53 -4.54 13.43 -7.72
N ASN A 54 -5.34 13.26 -6.66
CA ASN A 54 -5.19 14.04 -5.42
C ASN A 54 -5.30 13.14 -4.18
N THR A 55 -4.57 12.02 -4.16
CA THR A 55 -4.57 11.04 -3.06
C THR A 55 -4.41 11.70 -1.69
N LYS A 56 -3.58 12.74 -1.59
CA LYS A 56 -3.34 13.48 -0.35
C LYS A 56 -4.63 14.06 0.26
N MET A 57 -5.56 14.49 -0.57
CA MET A 57 -6.86 15.01 -0.15
C MET A 57 -7.76 13.94 0.50
N TYR A 58 -7.55 12.67 0.13
CA TYR A 58 -8.34 11.53 0.59
C TYR A 58 -7.62 10.68 1.66
N GLU A 59 -6.31 10.89 1.87
CA GLU A 59 -5.43 10.10 2.76
C GLU A 59 -6.07 9.76 4.10
N LYS A 60 -6.52 10.77 4.85
CA LYS A 60 -7.11 10.58 6.18
C LYS A 60 -8.31 9.63 6.13
N HIS A 61 -9.18 9.80 5.15
CA HIS A 61 -10.39 9.01 5.01
C HIS A 61 -10.08 7.60 4.53
N LEU A 62 -9.13 7.43 3.62
CA LEU A 62 -8.61 6.12 3.20
C LEU A 62 -8.03 5.35 4.40
N ILE A 63 -7.23 5.98 5.25
CA ILE A 63 -6.72 5.35 6.48
C ILE A 63 -7.86 4.98 7.42
N MET A 64 -8.84 5.86 7.64
CA MET A 64 -10.02 5.55 8.46
C MET A 64 -10.78 4.34 7.92
N MET A 65 -10.94 4.27 6.60
CA MET A 65 -11.59 3.15 5.91
C MET A 65 -10.87 1.82 6.11
N LEU A 66 -9.59 1.75 6.47
CA LEU A 66 -8.93 0.47 6.76
C LEU A 66 -9.52 -0.21 8.01
N SER A 67 -10.05 0.57 8.95
CA SER A 67 -10.50 0.09 10.25
C SER A 67 -12.02 0.19 10.49
N ASP A 68 -12.76 0.70 9.51
CA ASP A 68 -14.21 0.86 9.60
C ASP A 68 -14.93 -0.48 9.36
N SER A 69 -15.46 -1.08 10.43
CA SER A 69 -16.16 -2.35 10.38
C SER A 69 -17.57 -2.26 9.77
N SER A 70 -18.11 -1.06 9.52
CA SER A 70 -19.41 -0.87 8.90
C SER A 70 -19.39 -0.99 7.37
N LEU A 71 -18.19 -0.92 6.77
CA LEU A 71 -18.02 -1.05 5.33
C LEU A 71 -18.22 -2.51 4.88
N LYS A 72 -18.96 -2.70 3.79
CA LYS A 72 -19.08 -4.00 3.12
C LYS A 72 -17.80 -4.27 2.34
N ARG A 73 -17.00 -5.24 2.81
CA ARG A 73 -15.67 -5.53 2.28
C ARG A 73 -15.66 -6.82 1.46
N ASP A 74 -14.84 -6.82 0.42
CA ASP A 74 -14.29 -8.02 -0.21
C ASP A 74 -12.94 -8.36 0.46
N GLN A 75 -12.39 -9.53 0.13
CA GLN A 75 -11.10 -10.00 0.67
C GLN A 75 -9.92 -9.06 0.35
N GLU A 76 -10.00 -8.28 -0.72
CA GLU A 76 -8.92 -7.38 -1.18
C GLU A 76 -9.20 -5.88 -0.89
N THR A 77 -10.29 -5.54 -0.20
CA THR A 77 -10.67 -4.13 0.02
C THR A 77 -9.55 -3.32 0.66
N ASN A 78 -8.91 -3.88 1.69
CA ASN A 78 -7.80 -3.20 2.37
C ASN A 78 -6.58 -3.07 1.46
N THR A 79 -6.24 -4.12 0.70
CA THR A 79 -5.19 -4.10 -0.32
C THR A 79 -5.43 -2.99 -1.35
N ASP A 80 -6.67 -2.78 -1.78
CA ASP A 80 -7.03 -1.72 -2.74
C ASP A 80 -6.90 -0.32 -2.14
N ILE A 81 -7.29 -0.13 -0.88
CA ILE A 81 -7.09 1.13 -0.16
C ILE A 81 -5.60 1.42 -0.02
N ILE A 82 -4.81 0.43 0.41
CA ILE A 82 -3.36 0.53 0.55
C ILE A 82 -2.70 0.86 -0.79
N PHE A 83 -3.11 0.17 -1.86
CA PHE A 83 -2.68 0.46 -3.24
C PHE A 83 -2.88 1.94 -3.60
N ILE A 84 -4.04 2.52 -3.27
CA ILE A 84 -4.29 3.94 -3.53
C ILE A 84 -3.36 4.83 -2.68
N LEU A 85 -3.10 4.46 -1.42
CA LEU A 85 -2.18 5.20 -0.56
C LEU A 85 -0.75 5.23 -1.09
N TYR A 86 -0.31 4.23 -1.88
CA TYR A 86 0.99 4.29 -2.58
C TYR A 86 1.09 5.47 -3.56
N HIS A 87 -0.03 6.09 -3.93
CA HIS A 87 -0.03 7.30 -4.74
C HIS A 87 0.30 8.59 -3.98
N LEU A 88 0.55 8.49 -2.68
CA LEU A 88 1.08 9.60 -1.90
C LEU A 88 2.56 9.85 -2.23
N CYS A 89 2.98 11.11 -2.08
CA CYS A 89 4.40 11.40 -2.00
C CYS A 89 5.04 10.63 -0.85
N TYR A 90 6.27 10.18 -1.03
CA TYR A 90 7.03 9.35 -0.09
C TYR A 90 6.88 9.78 1.38
N ASN A 91 7.11 11.06 1.68
CA ASN A 91 7.02 11.59 3.05
C ASN A 91 5.62 11.47 3.66
N ASP A 92 4.57 11.60 2.85
CA ASP A 92 3.19 11.42 3.30
C ASP A 92 2.84 9.95 3.41
N TYR A 93 3.35 9.11 2.52
CA TYR A 93 3.19 7.67 2.63
C TYR A 93 3.81 7.12 3.93
N ILE A 94 4.99 7.60 4.35
CA ILE A 94 5.58 7.23 5.65
C ILE A 94 4.65 7.58 6.82
N LYS A 95 4.02 8.76 6.80
CA LYS A 95 3.05 9.15 7.85
C LYS A 95 1.81 8.25 7.84
N SER A 96 1.34 7.89 6.65
CA SER A 96 0.27 6.89 6.47
C SER A 96 0.69 5.54 7.07
N LEU A 97 1.91 5.07 6.82
CA LEU A 97 2.41 3.80 7.37
C LEU A 97 2.45 3.80 8.90
N ARG A 98 2.83 4.92 9.54
CA ARG A 98 2.73 5.04 11.01
C ARG A 98 1.29 4.86 11.48
N SER A 99 0.33 5.48 10.81
CA SER A 99 -1.10 5.33 11.15
C SER A 99 -1.59 3.89 10.95
N ILE A 100 -1.21 3.26 9.85
CA ILE A 100 -1.53 1.85 9.55
C ILE A 100 -0.92 0.92 10.61
N PHE A 101 0.30 1.20 11.06
CA PHE A 101 0.94 0.43 12.13
C PHE A 101 0.18 0.55 13.46
N GLU A 102 -0.31 1.72 13.84
CA GLU A 102 -1.17 1.87 15.03
C GLU A 102 -2.50 1.11 14.91
N ILE A 103 -3.10 1.12 13.72
CA ILE A 103 -4.33 0.36 13.42
C ILE A 103 -4.06 -1.16 13.56
N TYR A 104 -2.92 -1.64 13.05
CA TYR A 104 -2.51 -3.03 13.17
C TYR A 104 -2.21 -3.44 14.63
N LYS A 105 -1.49 -2.61 15.39
CA LYS A 105 -1.27 -2.84 16.83
C LYS A 105 -2.58 -2.93 17.61
N SER A 106 -3.58 -2.16 17.19
CA SER A 106 -4.94 -2.18 17.73
C SER A 106 -5.80 -3.36 17.23
N LYS A 107 -5.23 -4.28 16.43
CA LYS A 107 -5.88 -5.46 15.83
C LYS A 107 -7.09 -5.12 14.96
N LYS A 108 -7.12 -3.93 14.36
CA LYS A 108 -8.22 -3.49 13.49
C LYS A 108 -8.02 -3.85 12.02
N ILE A 109 -6.81 -4.27 11.64
CA ILE A 109 -6.51 -4.85 10.32
C ILE A 109 -5.76 -6.18 10.47
N PRO A 110 -5.96 -7.13 9.55
CA PRO A 110 -5.16 -8.34 9.41
C PRO A 110 -3.66 -8.07 9.24
N PHE A 111 -2.84 -9.07 9.58
CA PHE A 111 -1.40 -9.02 9.32
C PHE A 111 -1.10 -8.88 7.83
N ASP A 112 -1.84 -9.58 6.97
CA ASP A 112 -1.52 -9.68 5.56
C ASP A 112 -1.64 -8.27 4.91
N ASP A 113 -2.71 -7.54 5.22
CA ASP A 113 -2.89 -6.12 4.84
C ASP A 113 -1.79 -5.21 5.41
N PHE A 114 -1.46 -5.36 6.70
CA PHE A 114 -0.38 -4.59 7.32
C PHE A 114 0.96 -4.84 6.62
N SER A 115 1.30 -6.11 6.38
CA SER A 115 2.54 -6.53 5.74
C SER A 115 2.64 -5.99 4.32
N PHE A 116 1.53 -6.00 3.58
CA PHE A 116 1.44 -5.43 2.24
C PHE A 116 1.70 -3.92 2.26
N ALA A 117 1.25 -3.18 3.27
CA ALA A 117 1.52 -1.75 3.39
C ALA A 117 3.00 -1.44 3.69
N VAL A 118 3.64 -2.17 4.61
CA VAL A 118 5.02 -1.87 5.00
C VAL A 118 6.06 -2.49 4.06
N TYR A 119 5.71 -3.51 3.29
CA TYR A 119 6.59 -4.10 2.29
C TYR A 119 5.78 -4.85 1.24
N GLN A 120 5.61 -4.22 0.09
CA GLN A 120 5.24 -4.90 -1.15
C GLN A 120 6.50 -5.47 -1.78
N ASP A 121 6.37 -6.44 -2.68
CA ASP A 121 7.47 -6.89 -3.50
C ASP A 121 8.26 -5.73 -4.15
N CYS A 122 9.50 -5.99 -4.56
CA CYS A 122 10.46 -5.07 -5.17
C CYS A 122 9.83 -4.19 -6.25
N PHE A 123 8.88 -4.73 -7.03
CA PHE A 123 8.13 -4.03 -8.07
C PHE A 123 7.32 -2.84 -7.55
N PHE A 124 6.69 -2.95 -6.38
CA PHE A 124 5.79 -1.92 -5.86
C PHE A 124 6.40 -1.12 -4.70
N SER A 125 7.36 -1.69 -3.97
CA SER A 125 8.07 -1.00 -2.88
C SER A 125 9.29 -0.19 -3.32
N CYS A 126 9.52 0.00 -4.63
CA CYS A 126 10.69 0.72 -5.14
C CYS A 126 10.97 2.04 -4.40
N GLN A 127 9.95 2.85 -4.10
CA GLN A 127 10.16 4.11 -3.37
C GLN A 127 10.62 3.88 -1.92
N LEU A 128 10.08 2.88 -1.22
CA LEU A 128 10.50 2.56 0.15
C LEU A 128 11.93 2.02 0.16
N VAL A 129 12.22 1.08 -0.76
CA VAL A 129 13.54 0.43 -0.79
C VAL A 129 14.64 1.35 -1.28
N GLN A 130 14.35 2.24 -2.25
CA GLN A 130 15.30 3.24 -2.75
C GLN A 130 15.70 4.24 -1.67
N ASN A 131 14.77 4.58 -0.79
CA ASN A 131 14.98 5.55 0.29
C ASN A 131 15.36 4.87 1.62
N TYR A 132 16.06 3.73 1.58
CA TYR A 132 16.49 3.01 2.79
C TYR A 132 17.43 3.83 3.70
N HIS A 133 18.01 4.91 3.20
CA HIS A 133 18.82 5.84 4.00
C HIS A 133 17.97 6.80 4.86
N ASP A 134 16.68 6.94 4.60
CA ASP A 134 15.78 7.86 5.32
C ASP A 134 15.61 7.47 6.79
N GLU A 135 15.78 8.43 7.69
CA GLU A 135 15.77 8.18 9.13
C GLU A 135 14.37 7.92 9.69
N GLU A 136 13.33 8.52 9.11
CA GLU A 136 11.95 8.29 9.54
C GLU A 136 11.47 6.90 9.15
N LEU A 137 11.81 6.44 7.94
CA LEU A 137 11.59 5.08 7.48
C LEU A 137 12.34 4.07 8.35
N LYS A 138 13.64 4.30 8.61
CA LYS A 138 14.43 3.43 9.48
C LYS A 138 13.84 3.32 10.88
N LYS A 139 13.42 4.45 11.45
CA LYS A 139 12.79 4.50 12.77
C LYS A 139 11.49 3.69 12.78
N LEU A 140 10.60 3.90 11.81
CA LEU A 140 9.38 3.12 11.66
C LEU A 140 9.67 1.61 11.56
N TYR A 141 10.59 1.20 10.69
CA TYR A 141 10.89 -0.22 10.48
C TYR A 141 11.53 -0.86 11.71
N LYS A 142 12.39 -0.14 12.45
CA LYS A 142 12.90 -0.62 13.75
C LYS A 142 11.78 -0.84 14.76
N GLU A 143 10.81 0.08 14.86
CA GLU A 143 9.63 -0.09 15.72
C GLU A 143 8.80 -1.32 15.32
N VAL A 144 8.56 -1.51 14.01
CA VAL A 144 7.87 -2.69 13.48
C VAL A 144 8.63 -3.98 13.82
N LEU A 145 9.94 -4.01 13.59
CA LEU A 145 10.80 -5.16 13.88
C LEU A 145 10.77 -5.54 15.37
N ILE A 146 10.82 -4.56 16.27
CA ILE A 146 10.68 -4.79 17.71
C ILE A 146 9.32 -5.41 18.02
N PHE A 147 8.23 -4.86 17.46
CA PHE A 147 6.88 -5.34 17.69
C PHE A 147 6.67 -6.79 17.23
N ILE A 148 7.24 -7.17 16.08
CA ILE A 148 7.08 -8.52 15.52
C ILE A 148 8.15 -9.53 15.99
N SER A 149 9.18 -9.10 16.72
CA SER A 149 10.36 -9.92 17.08
C SER A 149 10.05 -11.25 17.79
N GLY A 150 8.99 -11.28 18.60
CA GLY A 150 8.55 -12.49 19.33
C GLY A 150 7.60 -13.40 18.55
N LYS A 151 7.23 -13.07 17.32
CA LYS A 151 6.28 -13.84 16.50
C LYS A 151 7.04 -14.91 15.71
N ARG A 152 6.62 -16.18 15.89
CA ARG A 152 7.26 -17.36 15.26
C ARG A 152 6.57 -17.83 13.98
N ASP A 153 5.41 -17.28 13.65
CA ASP A 153 4.69 -17.62 12.44
C ASP A 153 5.52 -17.18 11.21
N ARG A 154 5.61 -18.05 10.20
CA ARG A 154 6.41 -17.91 8.99
C ARG A 154 6.21 -16.55 8.31
N LYS A 155 4.99 -16.03 8.29
CA LYS A 155 4.71 -14.74 7.63
C LYS A 155 5.37 -13.54 8.33
N TYR A 156 5.53 -13.60 9.65
CA TYR A 156 6.27 -12.60 10.40
C TYR A 156 7.78 -12.71 10.19
N ILE A 157 8.28 -13.94 10.06
CA ILE A 157 9.70 -14.19 9.75
C ILE A 157 10.05 -13.58 8.39
N ILE A 158 9.23 -13.84 7.37
CA ILE A 158 9.41 -13.28 6.02
C ILE A 158 9.39 -11.75 6.06
N LEU A 159 8.41 -11.15 6.74
CA LEU A 159 8.36 -9.69 6.85
C LEU A 159 9.60 -9.14 7.56
N LYS A 160 10.06 -9.80 8.64
CA LYS A 160 11.28 -9.40 9.36
C LYS A 160 12.50 -9.41 8.45
N GLU A 161 12.69 -10.47 7.67
CA GLU A 161 13.79 -10.59 6.71
C GLU A 161 13.72 -9.49 5.65
N ASN A 162 12.54 -9.23 5.09
CA ASN A 162 12.33 -8.17 4.11
C ASN A 162 12.68 -6.79 4.67
N LEU A 163 12.18 -6.45 5.85
CA LEU A 163 12.45 -5.15 6.48
C LEU A 163 13.94 -4.98 6.84
N ILE A 164 14.62 -6.04 7.30
CA ILE A 164 16.07 -6.03 7.50
C ILE A 164 16.79 -5.82 6.16
N GLY A 165 16.35 -6.49 5.10
CA GLY A 165 16.87 -6.32 3.75
C GLY A 165 16.72 -4.89 3.24
N VAL A 166 15.61 -4.21 3.55
CA VAL A 166 15.46 -2.77 3.26
C VAL A 166 16.45 -1.95 4.07
N LEU A 167 16.48 -2.12 5.39
CA LEU A 167 17.36 -1.32 6.27
C LEU A 167 18.84 -1.41 5.90
N ASN A 168 19.27 -2.56 5.36
CA ASN A 168 20.65 -2.79 4.92
C ASN A 168 20.91 -2.42 3.45
N GLY A 169 19.90 -1.93 2.72
CA GLY A 169 20.01 -1.60 1.30
C GLY A 169 20.03 -2.82 0.35
N GLN A 170 19.97 -4.04 0.87
CA GLN A 170 19.99 -5.28 0.08
C GLN A 170 18.78 -5.37 -0.85
N ALA A 171 17.60 -4.99 -0.35
CA ALA A 171 16.38 -4.98 -1.16
C ALA A 171 16.51 -4.03 -2.37
N TRP A 172 17.18 -2.89 -2.20
CA TRP A 172 17.42 -1.94 -3.28
C TRP A 172 18.40 -2.47 -4.34
N GLU A 173 19.45 -3.16 -3.92
CA GLU A 173 20.40 -3.80 -4.85
C GLU A 173 19.76 -4.93 -5.67
N ILE A 174 18.73 -5.60 -5.12
CA ILE A 174 17.89 -6.54 -5.86
C ILE A 174 17.02 -5.76 -6.86
N CYS A 175 16.23 -4.79 -6.37
CA CYS A 175 15.35 -3.96 -7.20
C CYS A 175 16.10 -3.38 -8.41
N LYS A 176 17.28 -2.78 -8.20
CA LYS A 176 18.14 -2.17 -9.22
C LYS A 176 18.40 -3.06 -10.44
N LYS A 177 18.55 -4.37 -10.23
CA LYS A 177 18.84 -5.32 -11.30
C LYS A 177 17.60 -5.62 -12.15
N ASP A 178 16.42 -5.43 -11.57
CA ASP A 178 15.13 -5.72 -12.16
C ASP A 178 14.42 -4.46 -12.74
N ILE A 179 14.99 -3.24 -12.57
CA ILE A 179 14.47 -1.95 -13.11
C ILE A 179 14.61 -1.82 -14.64
N LYS A 180 14.34 -2.88 -15.40
CA LYS A 180 13.89 -2.69 -16.80
C LYS A 180 12.44 -2.19 -16.86
N ILE A 181 11.72 -2.27 -15.75
CA ILE A 181 10.36 -1.76 -15.58
C ILE A 181 10.45 -0.70 -14.49
N GLN A 182 10.60 0.56 -14.89
CA GLN A 182 10.39 1.65 -13.92
C GLN A 182 8.93 1.57 -13.47
N PRO A 183 8.63 1.43 -12.18
CA PRO A 183 7.25 1.56 -11.72
C PRO A 183 6.75 2.92 -12.20
N PRO A 184 5.51 3.00 -12.73
CA PRO A 184 4.99 4.24 -13.23
C PRO A 184 5.14 5.30 -12.14
N ILE A 185 5.81 6.40 -12.48
CA ILE A 185 6.03 7.54 -11.59
C ILE A 185 4.66 7.96 -11.09
N ILE A 186 4.39 7.62 -9.84
CA ILE A 186 3.12 7.84 -9.18
C ILE A 186 3.37 8.94 -8.16
N GLY A 187 2.79 10.10 -8.46
CA GLY A 187 3.00 11.37 -7.76
C GLY A 187 4.27 12.07 -8.22
N SER A 188 4.18 12.95 -9.23
CA SER A 188 5.20 13.98 -9.42
C SER A 188 5.18 14.88 -8.18
N CYS A 189 6.02 14.57 -7.21
CA CYS A 189 6.28 15.48 -6.10
C CYS A 189 7.05 16.65 -6.71
N ASN A 190 6.33 17.70 -7.12
CA ASN A 190 6.97 18.98 -7.37
C ASN A 190 7.60 19.40 -6.04
N SER A 191 8.91 19.20 -5.93
CA SER A 191 9.75 19.85 -4.94
C SER A 191 9.50 21.35 -5.09
N LYS A 192 8.75 21.93 -4.17
CA LYS A 192 8.87 23.35 -3.86
C LYS A 192 10.01 23.53 -2.88
#